data_AF-A0A753XER0-F1
#
_entry.id   AF-A0A753XER0-F1
#
_cell.length_a   1.000
_cell.length_b   1.000
_cell.length_c   1.000
_cell.angle_alpha   90.00
_cell.angle_beta   90.00
_cell.angle_gamma   90.00
#
_symmetry.space_group_name_H-M   'P 1'
#
loop_
_entity.id
_entity.type
_entity.pdbx_description
1 polymer ?
#
loop_
_entity_poly.entity_id
_entity_poly.type
_entity_poly.pdbx_seq_one_letter_code
_entity_poly.pdbx_strand_id
1 'polypeptide(L)'
;MVIVSVVGGISLLLLVFLWSIKRGQKTVRAFVFLSAVADGNSIESANELAKRIDLFAASELQKKAMIMVEMVFGGSQLKLISHARREGFDQ
;
A
#
# COMPACT_ATOMS: atom_id res chain seq x y z
N MET A 1 27.91 14.77 21.92
CA MET A 1 27.79 14.20 20.56
C MET A 1 27.03 12.88 20.54
N VAL A 2 27.32 11.90 21.39
CA VAL A 2 26.66 10.56 21.39
C VAL A 2 25.12 10.65 21.52
N ILE A 3 24.59 11.48 22.42
CA ILE A 3 23.14 11.64 22.62
C ILE A 3 22.44 12.20 21.36
N VAL A 4 23.07 13.15 20.67
CA VAL A 4 22.52 13.73 19.43
C VAL A 4 22.51 12.70 18.30
N SER A 5 23.56 11.87 18.20
CA SER A 5 23.64 10.77 17.24
C SER A 5 22.61 9.67 17.51
N VAL A 6 22.35 9.34 18.79
CA VAL A 6 21.34 8.35 19.18
C VAL A 6 19.91 8.86 18.90
N VAL A 7 19.60 10.10 19.29
CA VAL A 7 18.29 10.71 19.00
C VAL A 7 18.06 10.81 17.49
N GLY A 8 19.06 11.26 16.73
CA GLY A 8 18.98 11.32 15.26
C GLY A 8 18.77 9.95 14.61
N GLY A 9 19.47 8.92 15.10
CA GLY A 9 19.31 7.54 14.64
C GLY A 9 17.91 6.98 14.90
N ILE A 10 17.36 7.20 16.10
CA ILE A 10 16.01 6.77 16.47
C ILE A 10 14.95 7.48 15.62
N SER A 11 15.09 8.80 15.41
CA SER A 11 14.18 9.56 14.55
C SER A 11 14.16 9.04 13.12
N LEU A 12 15.33 8.73 12.55
CA LEU A 12 15.42 8.18 11.19
C LEU A 12 14.73 6.81 11.10
N LEU A 13 14.95 5.92 12.07
CA LEU A 13 14.33 4.60 12.11
C LEU A 13 12.80 4.71 12.18
N LEU A 14 12.27 5.62 13.01
CA LEU A 14 10.83 5.86 13.10
C LEU A 14 10.25 6.37 11.79
N LEU A 15 10.93 7.29 11.10
CA LEU A 15 10.49 7.80 9.80
C LEU A 15 10.46 6.71 8.74
N VAL A 16 11.51 5.87 8.67
CA VAL A 16 11.57 4.74 7.72
C VAL A 16 10.47 3.72 8.03
N PHE A 17 10.23 3.43 9.30
CA PHE A 17 9.18 2.52 9.74
C PHE A 17 7.78 3.02 9.36
N LEU A 18 7.47 4.28 9.66
CA LEU A 18 6.20 4.91 9.28
C LEU A 18 6.01 4.97 7.77
N TRP A 19 7.08 5.25 7.02
CA TRP A 19 7.06 5.23 5.57
C TRP A 19 6.76 3.83 5.01
N SER A 20 7.40 2.81 5.57
CA SER A 20 7.17 1.40 5.20
C SER A 20 5.72 0.99 5.44
N ILE A 21 5.15 1.35 6.61
CA ILE A 21 3.74 1.09 6.93
C ILE A 21 2.81 1.76 5.92
N LYS A 22 2.99 3.07 5.68
CA LYS A 22 2.15 3.82 4.73
C LYS A 22 2.22 3.23 3.31
N ARG A 23 3.40 2.79 2.89
CA ARG A 23 3.60 2.13 1.60
C ARG A 23 2.91 0.77 1.54
N GLY A 24 2.99 -0.03 2.59
CA GLY A 24 2.27 -1.30 2.71
C GLY A 24 0.76 -1.10 2.59
N GLN A 25 0.20 -0.17 3.37
CA GLN A 25 -1.22 0.17 3.30
C GLN A 25 -1.63 0.62 1.90
N LYS A 26 -0.86 1.50 1.26
CA LYS A 26 -1.13 1.96 -0.11
C LYS A 26 -1.14 0.83 -1.14
N THR A 27 -0.22 -0.13 -0.99
CA THR A 27 -0.17 -1.32 -1.85
C THR A 27 -1.44 -2.15 -1.70
N VAL A 28 -1.91 -2.36 -0.46
CA VAL A 28 -3.14 -3.11 -0.21
C VAL A 28 -4.36 -2.37 -0.75
N ARG A 29 -4.43 -1.05 -0.60
CA ARG A 29 -5.52 -0.23 -1.18
C ARG A 29 -5.57 -0.33 -2.70
N ALA A 30 -4.41 -0.25 -3.36
CA ALA A 30 -4.32 -0.45 -4.80
C ALA A 30 -4.73 -1.88 -5.21
N PHE A 31 -4.38 -2.89 -4.41
CA PHE A 31 -4.80 -4.28 -4.62
C PHE A 31 -6.33 -4.45 -4.51
N VAL A 32 -6.95 -3.86 -3.48
CA VAL A 32 -8.41 -3.89 -3.28
C VAL A 32 -9.12 -3.15 -4.41
N PHE A 33 -8.61 -1.99 -4.82
CA PHE A 33 -9.12 -1.25 -5.97
C PHE A 33 -9.12 -2.11 -7.24
N LEU A 34 -7.98 -2.71 -7.59
CA LEU A 34 -7.87 -3.56 -8.78
C LEU A 34 -8.79 -4.79 -8.70
N SER A 35 -8.91 -5.41 -7.53
CA SER A 35 -9.84 -6.52 -7.31
C SER A 35 -11.29 -6.09 -7.53
N ALA A 36 -11.70 -4.95 -6.96
CA ALA A 36 -13.06 -4.44 -7.09
C ALA A 36 -13.41 -4.07 -8.54
N VAL A 37 -12.47 -3.46 -9.28
CA VAL A 37 -12.62 -3.19 -10.71
C VAL A 37 -12.75 -4.50 -11.51
N ALA A 38 -11.95 -5.51 -11.19
CA ALA A 38 -12.05 -6.83 -11.82
C ALA A 38 -13.40 -7.52 -11.53
N ASP A 39 -14.00 -7.27 -10.37
CA ASP A 39 -15.34 -7.73 -9.99
C ASP A 39 -16.48 -6.92 -10.66
N GLY A 40 -16.16 -5.94 -11.51
CA GLY A 40 -17.12 -5.15 -12.27
C GLY A 40 -17.65 -3.90 -11.56
N ASN A 41 -17.04 -3.50 -10.44
CA ASN A 41 -17.40 -2.24 -9.78
C ASN A 41 -16.98 -1.04 -10.62
N SER A 42 -17.71 0.08 -10.47
CA SER A 42 -17.26 1.36 -11.01
C SER A 42 -15.97 1.81 -10.32
N ILE A 43 -15.17 2.63 -11.03
CA ILE A 43 -13.93 3.21 -10.50
C ILE A 43 -14.19 3.99 -9.20
N GLU A 44 -15.33 4.68 -9.11
CA GLU A 44 -15.73 5.42 -7.91
C GLU A 44 -15.98 4.48 -6.73
N SER A 45 -16.82 3.45 -6.91
CA SER A 45 -17.10 2.44 -5.88
C SER A 45 -15.83 1.71 -5.42
N ALA A 46 -14.96 1.35 -6.38
CA ALA A 46 -13.69 0.70 -6.08
C ALA A 46 -12.75 1.59 -5.26
N ASN A 47 -12.70 2.90 -5.57
CA ASN A 47 -11.93 3.86 -4.78
C ASN A 47 -12.53 4.06 -3.38
N GLU A 48 -13.85 4.14 -3.24
CA GLU A 48 -14.51 4.19 -1.93
C GLU A 48 -14.16 2.98 -1.06
N LEU A 49 -14.22 1.77 -1.64
CA LEU A 49 -13.85 0.54 -0.94
C LEU A 49 -12.39 0.58 -0.50
N ALA A 50 -11.48 0.98 -1.40
CA ALA A 50 -10.08 1.11 -1.08
C ALA A 50 -9.81 2.16 0.01
N LYS A 51 -10.56 3.28 0.06
CA LYS A 51 -10.44 4.33 1.09
C LYS A 51 -10.78 3.81 2.49
N ARG A 52 -11.74 2.89 2.59
CA ARG A 52 -12.19 2.29 3.86
C ARG A 52 -11.17 1.31 4.47
N ILE A 53 -10.15 0.90 3.72
CA ILE A 53 -9.09 0.03 4.24
C ILE A 53 -8.20 0.82 5.20
N ASP A 54 -8.40 0.58 6.49
CA ASP A 54 -7.56 1.07 7.56
C ASP A 54 -6.27 0.23 7.70
N LEU A 55 -5.47 0.50 8.73
CA LEU A 55 -4.22 -0.21 8.95
C LEU A 55 -4.44 -1.68 9.35
N PHE A 56 -5.51 -1.96 10.10
CA PHE A 56 -5.83 -3.29 10.57
C PHE A 56 -6.25 -4.19 9.40
N ALA A 57 -7.22 -3.75 8.60
CA ALA A 57 -7.63 -4.44 7.39
C ALA A 57 -6.48 -4.57 6.38
N ALA A 58 -5.61 -3.55 6.29
CA ALA A 58 -4.42 -3.65 5.46
C ALA A 58 -3.51 -4.80 5.89
N SER A 59 -3.31 -4.98 7.20
CA SER A 59 -2.46 -6.06 7.72
C SER A 59 -2.99 -7.47 7.39
N GLU A 60 -4.31 -7.67 7.43
CA GLU A 60 -4.94 -8.95 7.09
C GLU A 60 -4.83 -9.28 5.60
N LEU A 61 -4.97 -8.26 4.75
CA LEU A 61 -4.94 -8.40 3.29
C LEU A 61 -3.53 -8.32 2.70
N GLN A 62 -2.53 -7.91 3.48
CA GLN A 62 -1.17 -7.67 3.01
C GLN A 62 -0.56 -8.90 2.35
N LYS A 63 -0.76 -10.09 2.91
CA LYS A 63 -0.24 -11.35 2.32
C LYS A 63 -0.82 -11.59 0.92
N LYS A 64 -2.13 -11.37 0.74
CA LYS A 64 -2.81 -11.53 -0.56
C LYS A 64 -2.32 -10.50 -1.58
N ALA A 65 -2.20 -9.25 -1.15
CA ALA A 65 -1.64 -8.19 -2.00
C ALA A 65 -0.21 -8.53 -2.44
N MET A 66 0.63 -9.04 -1.53
CA MET A 66 2.00 -9.44 -1.86
C MET A 66 2.08 -10.63 -2.81
N ILE A 67 1.14 -11.59 -2.72
CA ILE A 67 1.03 -12.68 -3.70
C ILE A 67 0.75 -12.12 -5.11
N MET A 68 -0.17 -11.16 -5.25
CA MET A 68 -0.40 -10.50 -6.54
C MET A 68 0.84 -9.71 -7.02
N VAL A 69 1.50 -9.00 -6.11
CA VAL A 69 2.74 -8.27 -6.41
C VAL A 69 3.82 -9.21 -6.95
N GLU A 70 3.98 -10.39 -6.35
CA GLU A 70 4.96 -11.37 -6.79
C GLU A 70 4.60 -11.96 -8.16
N MET A 71 3.36 -12.46 -8.30
CA MET A 71 2.94 -13.19 -9.50
C MET A 71 2.76 -12.31 -10.74
N VAL A 72 2.28 -11.07 -10.57
CA VAL A 72 1.89 -10.19 -11.68
C VAL A 72 2.89 -9.06 -11.89
N PHE A 73 3.52 -8.58 -10.82
CA PHE A 73 4.37 -7.38 -10.85
C PHE A 73 5.84 -7.65 -10.53
N GLY A 74 6.25 -8.93 -10.48
CA GLY A 74 7.64 -9.34 -10.25
C GLY A 74 8.22 -8.80 -8.95
N GLY A 75 7.43 -8.85 -7.88
CA GLY A 75 7.83 -8.41 -6.54
C GLY A 75 7.75 -6.89 -6.30
N SER A 76 7.43 -6.09 -7.32
CA SER A 76 7.42 -4.63 -7.20
C SER A 76 6.06 -4.06 -6.82
N GLN A 77 5.90 -3.70 -5.55
CA GLN A 77 4.72 -2.97 -5.06
C GLN A 77 4.44 -1.67 -5.84
N LEU A 78 5.50 -0.98 -6.28
CA LEU A 78 5.36 0.27 -7.03
C LEU A 78 4.76 0.05 -8.41
N LYS A 79 5.05 -1.09 -9.06
CA LYS A 79 4.41 -1.44 -10.33
C LYS A 79 2.91 -1.70 -10.16
N LEU A 80 2.51 -2.39 -9.08
CA LEU A 80 1.10 -2.58 -8.75
C LEU A 80 0.39 -1.23 -8.54
N ILE A 81 0.97 -0.36 -7.70
CA ILE A 81 0.39 0.97 -7.42
C ILE A 81 0.33 1.81 -8.70
N SER A 82 1.38 1.78 -9.52
CA SER A 82 1.42 2.50 -10.79
C SER A 82 0.37 1.99 -11.77
N HIS A 83 0.13 0.68 -11.82
CA HIS A 83 -0.90 0.11 -12.66
C HIS A 83 -2.29 0.52 -12.17
N ALA A 84 -2.58 0.37 -10.88
CA ALA A 84 -3.84 0.83 -10.29
C ALA A 84 -4.12 2.31 -10.57
N ARG A 85 -3.09 3.17 -10.52
CA ARG A 85 -3.24 4.60 -10.85
C ARG A 85 -3.63 4.85 -12.30
N ARG A 86 -3.13 4.03 -13.24
CA ARG A 86 -3.53 4.13 -14.66
C ARG A 86 -4.99 3.75 -14.87
N GLU A 87 -5.50 2.85 -14.05
CA GLU A 87 -6.90 2.40 -14.04
C GLU A 87 -7.84 3.34 -13.26
N GLY A 88 -7.33 4.40 -12.63
CA GLY A 88 -8.14 5.41 -11.92
C GLY A 88 -8.08 5.37 -10.40
N PHE A 89 -7.12 4.66 -9.80
CA PHE A 89 -6.86 4.71 -8.36
C PHE A 89 -6.32 6.08 -7.91
N ASP A 90 -7.00 6.72 -6.95
CA ASP A 90 -6.77 8.13 -6.59
C ASP A 90 -5.95 8.37 -5.30
N GLN A 91 -5.37 7.32 -4.69
CA GLN A 91 -4.68 7.43 -3.39
C GLN A 91 -3.14 7.38 -3.44
#